data_AF-A0A3E1I427-F1
#
_entry.id   AF-A0A3E1I427-F1
#
_cell.length_a   1.000
_cell.length_b   1.000
_cell.length_c   1.000
_cell.angle_alpha   90.00
_cell.angle_beta   90.00
_cell.angle_gamma   90.00
#
_symmetry.space_group_name_H-M   'P 1'
#
loop_
_entity.id
_entity.type
_entity.pdbx_description
1 polymer ?
#
loop_
_entity_poly.entity_id
_entity_poly.type
_entity_poly.pdbx_seq_one_letter_code
_entity_poly.pdbx_strand_id
1 'polypeptide(L)'
;MTIKIIGLLILSFMAFAFLSGVAIVQLRKKYGDDLRVTFYLFSLTMVITLALATYAFITGAISNGTFQGPIGSFLSRLLTVMLDLEKDLMILLVIVGIILIPQVLNYIICGFIGCASPVIFIEGSLTFLIWGVIKAFSVSAAIFASLFILYACSVLKTNGHEMLGTLYMASMSLSFSLTTLMLYRDSQGAVDALQTKCPKLMNKLASLHALAARHEQSSASNKKINLAEQSKPFTEHLSSKEPSDDTHAQTSSSPQKAQS
;
A
#
# COMPACT_ATOMS: atom_id res chain seq x y z
N MET A 1 -14.89 -38.25 11.85
CA MET A 1 -14.96 -36.80 11.54
C MET A 1 -13.58 -36.15 11.50
N THR A 2 -12.69 -36.48 12.43
CA THR A 2 -11.31 -35.97 12.55
C THR A 2 -10.42 -36.14 11.30
N ILE A 3 -10.41 -37.32 10.66
CA ILE A 3 -9.58 -37.57 9.47
C ILE A 3 -9.90 -36.62 8.31
N LYS A 4 -11.19 -36.31 8.08
CA LYS A 4 -11.61 -35.39 7.02
C LYS A 4 -11.15 -33.95 7.28
N ILE A 5 -11.21 -33.51 8.54
CA ILE A 5 -10.78 -32.18 8.96
C ILE A 5 -9.27 -32.05 8.78
N ILE A 6 -8.49 -33.05 9.19
CA ILE A 6 -7.03 -33.06 9.02
C ILE A 6 -6.66 -33.02 7.54
N GLY A 7 -7.32 -33.82 6.70
CA GLY A 7 -7.10 -33.79 5.25
C GLY A 7 -7.37 -32.42 4.62
N LEU A 8 -8.45 -31.75 5.06
CA LEU A 8 -8.80 -30.41 4.59
C LEU A 8 -7.78 -29.34 5.03
N LEU A 9 -7.27 -29.45 6.27
CA LEU A 9 -6.21 -28.55 6.77
C LEU A 9 -4.90 -28.73 5.98
N ILE A 10 -4.50 -29.97 5.69
CA ILE A 10 -3.29 -30.25 4.89
C ILE A 10 -3.45 -29.71 3.47
N LEU A 11 -4.60 -29.97 2.83
CA LEU A 11 -4.87 -29.47 1.48
C LEU A 11 -4.86 -27.94 1.45
N SER A 12 -5.49 -27.31 2.44
CA SER A 12 -5.46 -25.86 2.61
C SER A 12 -4.02 -25.35 2.76
N PHE A 13 -3.23 -25.93 3.66
CA PHE A 13 -1.83 -25.54 3.86
C PHE A 13 -1.01 -25.66 2.58
N MET A 14 -1.15 -26.75 1.84
CA MET A 14 -0.47 -26.94 0.55
C MET A 14 -0.88 -25.88 -0.48
N ALA A 15 -2.17 -25.54 -0.55
CA ALA A 15 -2.66 -24.48 -1.44
C ALA A 15 -2.05 -23.12 -1.07
N PHE A 16 -2.00 -22.76 0.22
CA PHE A 16 -1.39 -21.51 0.67
C PHE A 16 0.12 -21.46 0.44
N ALA A 17 0.83 -22.56 0.68
CA ALA A 17 2.25 -22.67 0.38
C ALA A 17 2.52 -22.49 -1.13
N PHE A 18 1.70 -23.09 -1.98
CA PHE A 18 1.79 -22.94 -3.43
C PHE A 18 1.53 -21.49 -3.86
N LEU A 19 0.44 -20.88 -3.38
CA LEU A 19 0.09 -19.48 -3.68
C LEU A 19 1.21 -18.51 -3.25
N SER A 20 1.75 -18.70 -2.04
CA SER A 20 2.88 -17.93 -1.53
C SER A 20 4.14 -18.12 -2.36
N GLY A 21 4.45 -19.36 -2.77
CA GLY A 21 5.58 -19.66 -3.64
C GLY A 21 5.47 -18.93 -4.99
N VAL A 22 4.29 -18.98 -5.61
CA VAL A 22 4.01 -18.24 -6.85
C VAL A 22 4.16 -16.73 -6.62
N ALA A 23 3.54 -16.18 -5.57
CA ALA A 23 3.62 -14.76 -5.24
C ALA A 23 5.07 -14.29 -5.03
N ILE A 24 5.88 -15.06 -4.29
CA ILE A 24 7.30 -14.75 -4.06
C ILE A 24 8.09 -14.75 -5.37
N VAL A 25 7.89 -15.77 -6.22
CA VAL A 25 8.61 -15.86 -7.51
C VAL A 25 8.26 -14.69 -8.43
N GLN A 26 6.99 -14.29 -8.48
CA GLN A 26 6.55 -13.15 -9.29
C GLN A 26 7.05 -11.82 -8.73
N LEU A 27 6.86 -11.58 -7.42
CA LEU A 27 7.31 -10.36 -6.74
C LEU A 27 8.82 -10.20 -6.82
N ARG A 28 9.60 -11.28 -6.68
CA ARG A 28 11.07 -11.21 -6.76
C ARG A 28 11.58 -10.66 -8.10
N LYS A 29 10.90 -10.98 -9.21
CA LYS A 29 11.35 -10.57 -10.55
C LYS A 29 11.13 -9.08 -10.83
N LYS A 30 10.07 -8.48 -10.27
CA LYS A 30 9.63 -7.11 -10.62
C LYS A 30 9.63 -6.12 -9.46
N TYR A 31 9.40 -6.61 -8.24
CA TYR A 31 9.12 -5.81 -7.04
C TYR A 31 9.91 -6.33 -5.83
N GLY A 32 11.21 -6.61 -6.05
CA GLY A 32 12.09 -7.16 -5.02
C GLY A 32 12.22 -6.27 -3.77
N ASP A 33 12.15 -4.95 -3.94
CA ASP A 33 12.21 -3.99 -2.84
C ASP A 33 11.04 -4.12 -1.87
N ASP A 34 9.81 -4.15 -2.37
CA ASP A 34 8.61 -4.28 -1.53
C ASP A 34 8.59 -5.61 -0.78
N LEU A 35 9.03 -6.67 -1.46
CA LEU A 35 9.18 -8.00 -0.87
C LEU A 35 10.18 -7.95 0.29
N ARG A 36 11.34 -7.29 0.11
CA ARG A 36 12.35 -7.09 1.16
C ARG A 36 11.79 -6.30 2.33
N VAL A 37 11.05 -5.22 2.09
CA VAL A 37 10.41 -4.43 3.16
C VAL A 37 9.42 -5.29 3.95
N THR A 38 8.62 -6.09 3.27
CA THR A 38 7.64 -6.97 3.92
C THR A 38 8.31 -8.03 4.80
N PHE A 39 9.35 -8.70 4.29
CA PHE A 39 10.14 -9.68 5.06
C PHE A 39 10.97 -9.04 6.17
N TYR A 40 11.47 -7.81 5.97
CA TYR A 40 12.15 -7.06 7.01
C TYR A 40 11.22 -6.76 8.17
N LEU A 41 10.00 -6.26 7.90
CA LEU A 41 8.98 -6.03 8.93
C LEU A 41 8.63 -7.33 9.66
N PHE A 42 8.37 -8.42 8.92
CA PHE A 42 8.14 -9.73 9.50
C PHE A 42 9.26 -10.15 10.45
N SER A 43 10.51 -10.10 9.97
CA SER A 43 11.67 -10.56 10.74
C SER A 43 11.92 -9.69 11.97
N LEU A 44 11.80 -8.37 11.82
CA LEU A 44 11.95 -7.41 12.92
C LEU A 44 10.91 -7.67 14.02
N THR A 45 9.64 -7.77 13.65
CA THR A 45 8.56 -8.08 14.60
C THR A 45 8.78 -9.43 15.28
N MET A 46 9.21 -10.45 14.53
CA MET A 46 9.48 -11.77 15.08
C MET A 46 10.58 -11.72 16.15
N VAL A 47 11.70 -11.04 15.86
CA VAL A 47 12.82 -10.86 16.80
C VAL A 47 12.39 -10.06 18.04
N ILE A 48 11.67 -8.94 17.87
CA ILE A 48 11.17 -8.15 19.00
C ILE A 48 10.25 -9.00 19.88
N THR A 49 9.33 -9.76 19.27
CA THR A 49 8.38 -10.61 19.99
C THR A 49 9.11 -11.71 20.77
N LEU A 50 10.10 -12.36 20.18
CA LEU A 50 10.93 -13.37 20.85
C LEU A 50 11.74 -12.77 22.00
N ALA A 51 12.33 -11.59 21.80
CA ALA A 51 13.10 -10.90 22.83
C ALA A 51 12.22 -10.51 24.03
N LEU A 52 11.03 -9.95 23.77
CA LEU A 52 10.05 -9.60 24.81
C LEU A 52 9.55 -10.84 25.55
N ALA A 53 9.23 -11.91 24.84
CA ALA A 53 8.76 -13.16 25.47
C ALA A 53 9.85 -13.80 26.34
N THR A 54 11.09 -13.83 25.86
CA THR A 54 12.24 -14.35 26.61
C THR A 54 12.49 -13.52 27.86
N TYR A 55 12.45 -12.18 27.74
CA TYR A 55 12.59 -11.28 28.88
C TYR A 55 11.46 -11.47 29.91
N ALA A 56 10.21 -11.60 29.46
CA ALA A 56 9.06 -11.85 30.32
C ALA A 56 9.16 -13.21 31.04
N PHE A 57 9.73 -14.21 30.39
CA PHE A 57 10.01 -15.51 31.01
C PHE A 57 11.09 -15.41 32.10
N ILE A 58 12.22 -14.75 31.81
CA ILE A 58 13.33 -14.58 32.75
C ILE A 58 12.90 -13.79 34.00
N THR A 59 12.04 -12.79 33.83
CA THR A 59 11.54 -11.95 34.94
C THR A 59 10.40 -12.60 35.72
N GLY A 60 9.95 -13.81 35.35
CA GLY A 60 8.80 -14.46 35.96
C GLY A 60 7.46 -13.77 35.70
N ALA A 61 7.40 -12.85 34.73
CA ALA A 61 6.17 -12.18 34.31
C ALA A 61 5.20 -13.12 33.58
N ILE A 62 5.68 -14.30 33.12
CA ILE A 62 4.87 -15.38 32.58
C ILE A 62 5.11 -16.63 33.42
N SER A 63 4.06 -17.13 34.08
CA SER A 63 4.09 -18.38 34.84
C SER A 63 2.90 -19.25 34.45
N ASN A 64 3.18 -20.51 34.09
CA ASN A 64 2.17 -21.47 33.62
C ASN A 64 1.30 -20.95 32.46
N GLY A 65 1.87 -20.16 31.54
CA GLY A 65 1.14 -19.57 30.42
C GLY A 65 0.21 -18.40 30.79
N THR A 66 0.22 -17.97 32.05
CA THR A 66 -0.53 -16.79 32.51
C THR A 66 0.41 -15.62 32.74
N PHE A 67 -0.02 -14.42 32.35
CA PHE A 67 0.69 -13.19 32.64
C PHE A 67 0.49 -12.82 34.11
N GLN A 68 1.57 -12.64 34.87
CA GLN A 68 1.56 -12.30 36.29
C GLN A 68 2.30 -10.99 36.56
N GLY A 69 1.84 -10.27 37.59
CA GLY A 69 2.42 -9.00 38.03
C GLY A 69 2.13 -7.80 37.10
N PRO A 70 2.65 -6.61 37.46
CA PRO A 70 2.40 -5.38 36.71
C PRO A 70 2.90 -5.46 35.25
N ILE A 71 4.10 -6.04 35.06
CA ILE A 71 4.70 -6.22 33.73
C ILE A 71 3.86 -7.19 32.89
N GLY A 72 3.42 -8.31 33.46
CA GLY A 72 2.54 -9.25 32.77
C GLY A 72 1.21 -8.61 32.37
N SER A 73 0.60 -7.80 33.25
CA SER A 73 -0.66 -7.10 32.93
C SER A 73 -0.49 -6.09 31.78
N PHE A 74 0.64 -5.38 31.75
CA PHE A 74 0.98 -4.48 30.66
C PHE A 74 1.20 -5.23 29.35
N LEU A 75 1.94 -6.34 29.40
CA LEU A 75 2.19 -7.20 28.23
C LEU A 75 0.90 -7.81 27.69
N SER A 76 0.03 -8.31 28.57
CA SER A 76 -1.29 -8.84 28.21
C SER A 76 -2.13 -7.77 27.53
N ARG A 77 -2.16 -6.55 28.07
CA ARG A 77 -2.89 -5.43 27.45
C ARG A 77 -2.30 -5.07 26.09
N LEU A 78 -0.98 -4.99 25.97
CA LEU A 78 -0.30 -4.68 24.72
C LEU A 78 -0.55 -5.76 23.66
N LEU A 79 -0.52 -7.04 24.07
CA LEU A 79 -0.78 -8.19 23.21
C LEU A 79 -2.24 -8.24 22.77
N THR A 80 -3.19 -7.97 23.67
CA THR A 80 -4.62 -7.83 23.30
C THR A 80 -4.82 -6.70 22.31
N VAL A 81 -4.17 -5.54 22.50
CA VAL A 81 -4.28 -4.41 21.55
C VAL A 81 -3.66 -4.76 20.20
N MET A 82 -2.45 -5.33 20.18
CA MET A 82 -1.72 -5.64 18.93
C MET A 82 -2.30 -6.82 18.14
N LEU A 83 -3.03 -7.74 18.79
CA LEU A 83 -3.69 -8.88 18.14
C LEU A 83 -5.16 -8.61 17.82
N ASP A 84 -5.71 -7.46 18.23
CA ASP A 84 -7.07 -7.06 17.87
C ASP A 84 -7.10 -6.49 16.44
N LEU A 85 -6.79 -7.39 15.49
CA LEU A 85 -6.73 -7.08 14.07
C LEU A 85 -8.06 -6.51 13.55
N GLU A 86 -9.19 -6.91 14.16
CA GLU A 86 -10.50 -6.36 13.82
C GLU A 86 -10.57 -4.87 14.15
N LYS A 87 -10.20 -4.46 15.37
CA LYS A 87 -10.18 -3.04 15.75
C LYS A 87 -9.16 -2.26 14.94
N ASP A 88 -7.97 -2.80 14.70
CA ASP A 88 -6.94 -2.13 13.91
C ASP A 88 -7.40 -1.90 12.46
N LEU A 89 -8.03 -2.90 11.84
CA LEU A 89 -8.62 -2.76 10.50
C LEU A 89 -9.81 -1.81 10.51
N MET A 90 -10.64 -1.82 11.56
CA MET A 90 -11.75 -0.89 11.71
C MET A 90 -11.25 0.56 11.83
N ILE A 91 -10.23 0.81 12.64
CA ILE A 91 -9.60 2.14 12.78
C ILE A 91 -9.01 2.58 11.44
N LEU A 92 -8.26 1.71 10.77
CA LEU A 92 -7.71 2.01 9.44
C LEU A 92 -8.81 2.33 8.42
N LEU A 93 -9.87 1.54 8.40
CA LEU A 93 -11.02 1.75 7.52
C LEU A 93 -11.76 3.05 7.83
N VAL A 94 -11.90 3.41 9.11
CA VAL A 94 -12.50 4.68 9.54
C VAL A 94 -11.64 5.86 9.08
N ILE A 95 -10.32 5.82 9.29
CA ILE A 95 -9.40 6.88 8.85
C ILE A 95 -9.50 7.06 7.32
N VAL A 96 -9.42 5.96 6.58
CA VAL A 96 -9.50 6.00 5.11
C VAL A 96 -10.90 6.43 4.66
N GLY A 97 -11.96 6.00 5.35
CA GLY A 97 -13.34 6.39 5.08
C GLY A 97 -13.57 7.88 5.30
N ILE A 98 -13.04 8.47 6.39
CA ILE A 98 -13.11 9.92 6.65
C ILE A 98 -12.43 10.72 5.52
N ILE A 99 -11.40 10.18 4.89
CA ILE A 99 -10.70 10.86 3.78
C ILE A 99 -11.42 10.62 2.45
N LEU A 100 -11.80 9.38 2.14
CA LEU A 100 -12.34 8.98 0.84
C LEU A 100 -13.83 9.33 0.68
N ILE A 101 -14.66 9.12 1.71
CA ILE A 101 -16.11 9.29 1.60
C ILE A 101 -16.47 10.74 1.24
N PRO A 102 -15.92 11.79 1.91
CA PRO A 102 -16.23 13.17 1.53
C PRO A 102 -15.79 13.50 0.10
N GLN A 103 -14.65 12.96 -0.34
CA GLN A 103 -14.14 13.20 -1.70
C GLN A 103 -15.01 12.55 -2.77
N VAL A 104 -15.43 11.28 -2.56
CA VAL A 104 -16.32 10.56 -3.47
C VAL A 104 -17.69 11.21 -3.50
N LEU A 105 -18.25 11.58 -2.34
CA LEU A 105 -19.53 12.30 -2.26
C LEU A 105 -19.47 13.65 -2.96
N ASN A 106 -18.41 14.44 -2.73
CA ASN A 106 -18.21 15.72 -3.39
C ASN A 106 -18.11 15.54 -4.92
N TYR A 107 -17.36 14.54 -5.38
CA TYR A 107 -17.27 14.22 -6.80
C TYR A 107 -18.64 13.88 -7.41
N ILE A 108 -19.45 13.06 -6.73
CA ILE A 108 -20.79 12.68 -7.18
C ILE A 108 -21.70 13.90 -7.25
N ILE A 109 -21.77 14.70 -6.18
CA ILE A 109 -22.65 15.89 -6.09
C ILE A 109 -22.23 16.94 -7.12
N CYS A 110 -20.95 17.29 -7.20
CA CYS A 110 -20.44 18.22 -8.19
C CYS A 110 -20.59 17.67 -9.62
N GLY A 111 -20.52 16.34 -9.80
CA GLY A 111 -20.70 15.69 -11.09
C GLY A 111 -22.12 15.84 -11.64
N PHE A 112 -23.14 15.77 -10.79
CA PHE A 112 -24.52 16.08 -11.19
C PHE A 112 -24.67 17.54 -11.65
N ILE A 113 -23.97 18.47 -10.99
CA ILE A 113 -24.01 19.90 -11.33
C ILE A 113 -23.16 20.21 -12.58
N GLY A 114 -22.19 19.36 -12.92
CA GLY A 114 -21.24 19.60 -14.02
C GLY A 114 -19.99 20.39 -13.61
N CYS A 115 -19.69 20.44 -12.31
CA CYS A 115 -18.55 21.13 -11.71
C CYS A 115 -17.59 20.17 -10.97
N ALA A 116 -17.56 18.88 -11.34
CA ALA A 116 -16.67 17.92 -10.68
C ALA A 116 -15.20 18.18 -11.04
N SER A 117 -14.36 18.19 -10.01
CA SER A 117 -12.90 18.18 -10.14
C SER A 117 -12.37 16.75 -9.97
N PRO A 118 -11.28 16.34 -10.65
CA PRO A 118 -10.68 15.02 -10.45
C PRO A 118 -10.31 14.78 -8.99
N VAL A 119 -10.52 13.55 -8.51
CA VAL A 119 -10.27 13.22 -7.10
C VAL A 119 -8.78 13.03 -6.86
N ILE A 120 -8.17 13.95 -6.11
CA ILE A 120 -6.72 14.06 -5.98
C ILE A 120 -6.13 12.95 -5.08
N PHE A 121 -6.84 12.53 -4.03
CA PHE A 121 -6.25 11.67 -2.98
C PHE A 121 -6.70 10.21 -2.99
N ILE A 122 -7.47 9.74 -3.99
CA ILE A 122 -7.92 8.33 -4.02
C ILE A 122 -6.73 7.37 -4.12
N GLU A 123 -5.79 7.62 -5.03
CA GLU A 123 -4.66 6.73 -5.26
C GLU A 123 -3.77 6.60 -4.03
N GLY A 124 -3.41 7.73 -3.41
CA GLY A 124 -2.60 7.75 -2.19
C GLY A 124 -3.29 7.07 -1.01
N SER A 125 -4.61 7.29 -0.84
CA SER A 125 -5.38 6.68 0.25
C SER A 125 -5.56 5.17 0.07
N LEU A 126 -5.82 4.70 -1.15
CA LEU A 126 -5.91 3.27 -1.45
C LEU A 126 -4.57 2.57 -1.29
N THR A 127 -3.49 3.20 -1.77
CA THR A 127 -2.11 2.73 -1.57
C THR A 127 -1.82 2.59 -0.08
N PHE A 128 -2.14 3.61 0.71
CA PHE A 128 -1.97 3.59 2.16
C PHE A 128 -2.80 2.48 2.83
N LEU A 129 -4.07 2.33 2.46
CA LEU A 129 -4.96 1.28 2.97
C LEU A 129 -4.39 -0.11 2.71
N ILE A 130 -4.05 -0.41 1.45
CA ILE A 130 -3.55 -1.73 1.03
C ILE A 130 -2.22 -2.03 1.70
N TRP A 131 -1.30 -1.07 1.76
CA TRP A 131 -0.04 -1.23 2.50
C TRP A 131 -0.27 -1.42 4.00
N GLY A 132 -1.26 -0.75 4.60
CA GLY A 132 -1.66 -0.98 5.98
C GLY A 132 -2.09 -2.42 6.22
N VAL A 133 -2.93 -2.97 5.34
CA VAL A 133 -3.37 -4.37 5.39
C VAL A 133 -2.18 -5.33 5.26
N ILE A 134 -1.32 -5.14 4.26
CA ILE A 134 -0.12 -5.97 4.06
C ILE A 134 0.75 -5.98 5.33
N LYS A 135 1.01 -4.81 5.92
CA LYS A 135 1.82 -4.69 7.14
C LYS A 135 1.16 -5.39 8.33
N ALA A 136 -0.15 -5.19 8.55
CA ALA A 136 -0.87 -5.79 9.67
C ALA A 136 -0.82 -7.33 9.62
N PHE A 137 -1.05 -7.93 8.45
CA PHE A 137 -0.97 -9.37 8.28
C PHE A 137 0.47 -9.93 8.38
N SER A 138 1.47 -9.18 7.89
CA SER A 138 2.88 -9.55 8.05
C SER A 138 3.31 -9.54 9.53
N VAL A 139 2.93 -8.51 10.28
CA VAL A 139 3.19 -8.39 11.73
C VAL A 139 2.49 -9.51 12.50
N SER A 140 1.21 -9.77 12.19
CA SER A 140 0.44 -10.87 12.79
C SER A 140 1.10 -12.23 12.53
N ALA A 141 1.52 -12.48 11.29
CA ALA A 141 2.24 -13.70 10.93
C ALA A 141 3.53 -13.89 11.74
N ALA A 142 4.30 -12.80 11.95
CA ALA A 142 5.52 -12.83 12.72
C ALA A 142 5.27 -13.15 14.20
N ILE A 143 4.22 -12.59 14.80
CA ILE A 143 3.83 -12.87 16.19
C ILE A 143 3.47 -14.36 16.35
N PHE A 144 2.64 -14.90 15.46
CA PHE A 144 2.31 -16.33 15.49
C PHE A 144 3.53 -17.21 15.25
N ALA A 145 4.43 -16.85 14.32
CA ALA A 145 5.67 -17.58 14.10
C ALA A 145 6.56 -17.59 15.36
N SER A 146 6.69 -16.46 16.07
CA SER A 146 7.40 -16.39 17.34
C SER A 146 6.78 -17.28 18.41
N LEU A 147 5.45 -17.30 18.53
CA LEU A 147 4.75 -18.19 19.46
C LEU A 147 5.02 -19.67 19.13
N PHE A 148 4.97 -20.04 17.84
CA PHE A 148 5.31 -21.38 17.40
C PHE A 148 6.75 -21.77 17.79
N ILE A 149 7.72 -20.87 17.62
CA ILE A 149 9.12 -21.10 18.03
C ILE A 149 9.21 -21.36 19.54
N LEU A 150 8.54 -20.55 20.36
CA LEU A 150 8.53 -20.72 21.81
C LEU A 150 7.89 -22.06 22.24
N TYR A 151 6.84 -22.49 21.54
CA TYR A 151 6.24 -23.82 21.73
C TYR A 151 7.19 -24.94 21.31
N ALA A 152 7.83 -24.83 20.15
CA ALA A 152 8.78 -25.83 19.65
C ALA A 152 10.01 -25.99 20.57
N CYS A 153 10.48 -24.89 21.16
CA CYS A 153 11.56 -24.90 22.14
C CYS A 153 11.13 -25.34 23.55
N SER A 154 9.88 -25.74 23.75
CA SER A 154 9.32 -26.14 25.06
C SER A 154 9.43 -25.06 26.15
N VAL A 155 9.56 -23.78 25.76
CA VAL A 155 9.57 -22.64 26.69
C VAL A 155 8.16 -22.42 27.27
N LEU A 156 7.15 -22.63 26.44
CA LEU A 156 5.74 -22.58 26.83
C LEU A 156 5.14 -23.98 26.72
N LYS A 157 4.46 -24.42 27.79
CA LYS A 157 3.73 -25.69 27.80
C LYS A 157 2.49 -25.56 26.92
N THR A 158 2.37 -26.41 25.91
CA THR A 158 1.24 -26.39 24.97
C THR A 158 0.89 -27.80 24.50
N ASN A 159 -0.30 -27.95 23.95
CA ASN A 159 -0.73 -29.17 23.26
C ASN A 159 -0.28 -29.16 21.79
N GLY A 160 -0.07 -30.33 21.19
CA GLY A 160 0.32 -30.42 19.77
C GLY A 160 -0.66 -29.72 18.80
N HIS A 161 -1.94 -29.68 19.15
CA HIS A 161 -2.98 -28.99 18.37
C HIS A 161 -2.83 -27.47 18.36
N GLU A 162 -2.47 -26.86 19.49
CA GLU A 162 -2.26 -25.42 19.61
C GLU A 162 -1.01 -24.99 18.84
N MET A 163 0.07 -25.77 18.94
CA MET A 163 1.29 -25.56 18.18
C MET A 163 1.02 -25.60 16.67
N LEU A 164 0.28 -26.62 16.19
CA LEU A 164 -0.09 -26.74 14.78
C LEU A 164 -1.02 -25.60 14.32
N GLY A 165 -2.00 -25.23 15.14
CA GLY A 165 -2.90 -24.10 14.87
C GLY A 165 -2.15 -22.78 14.74
N THR A 166 -1.17 -22.55 15.61
CA THR A 166 -0.32 -21.35 15.58
C THR A 166 0.53 -21.29 14.31
N LEU A 167 1.17 -22.40 13.92
CA LEU A 167 1.93 -22.50 12.67
C LEU A 167 1.04 -22.27 11.44
N TYR A 168 -0.17 -22.82 11.45
CA TYR A 168 -1.15 -22.61 10.40
C TYR A 168 -1.54 -21.13 10.28
N MET A 169 -1.89 -20.48 11.40
CA MET A 169 -2.24 -19.05 11.42
C MET A 169 -1.08 -18.14 10.96
N ALA A 170 0.16 -18.46 11.35
CA ALA A 170 1.35 -17.76 10.88
C ALA A 170 1.49 -17.86 9.34
N SER A 171 1.39 -19.08 8.82
CA SER A 171 1.54 -19.36 7.39
C SER A 171 0.43 -18.73 6.56
N MET A 172 -0.82 -18.80 7.04
CA MET A 172 -2.00 -18.18 6.43
C MET A 172 -1.85 -16.66 6.33
N SER A 173 -1.49 -16.01 7.44
CA SER A 173 -1.38 -14.56 7.51
C SER A 173 -0.26 -14.04 6.60
N LEU A 174 0.89 -14.72 6.58
CA LEU A 174 1.99 -14.36 5.68
C LEU A 174 1.59 -14.56 4.21
N SER A 175 0.90 -15.67 3.90
CA SER A 175 0.42 -15.95 2.54
C SER A 175 -0.56 -14.90 2.06
N PHE A 176 -1.49 -14.48 2.94
CA PHE A 176 -2.44 -13.41 2.65
C PHE A 176 -1.75 -12.07 2.39
N SER A 177 -0.77 -11.71 3.23
CA SER A 177 0.05 -10.51 3.05
C SER A 177 0.76 -10.51 1.68
N LEU A 178 1.45 -11.61 1.33
CA LEU A 178 2.19 -11.73 0.07
C LEU A 178 1.26 -11.73 -1.15
N THR A 179 0.12 -12.42 -1.06
CA THR A 179 -0.87 -12.45 -2.14
C THR A 179 -1.49 -11.07 -2.35
N THR A 180 -1.81 -10.35 -1.28
CA THR A 180 -2.32 -8.97 -1.35
C THR A 180 -1.30 -8.03 -1.98
N LEU A 181 -0.02 -8.15 -1.62
CA LEU A 181 1.06 -7.38 -2.24
C LEU A 181 1.20 -7.67 -3.74
N MET A 182 1.14 -8.95 -4.14
CA MET A 182 1.15 -9.36 -5.54
C MET A 182 -0.04 -8.77 -6.32
N LEU A 183 -1.26 -8.96 -5.81
CA LEU A 183 -2.48 -8.44 -6.44
C LEU A 183 -2.47 -6.92 -6.55
N TYR A 184 -1.96 -6.22 -5.54
CA TYR A 184 -1.80 -4.77 -5.57
C TYR A 184 -0.88 -4.33 -6.70
N ARG A 185 0.32 -4.92 -6.80
CA ARG A 185 1.28 -4.55 -7.86
C ARG A 185 0.82 -4.95 -9.26
N ASP A 186 0.21 -6.13 -9.39
CA ASP A 186 -0.38 -6.57 -10.65
C ASP A 186 -1.57 -5.69 -11.06
N SER A 187 -2.35 -5.19 -10.10
CA SER A 187 -3.46 -4.26 -10.39
C SER A 187 -2.96 -2.94 -10.96
N GLN A 188 -1.82 -2.42 -10.49
CA GLN A 188 -1.19 -1.22 -11.07
C GLN A 188 -0.77 -1.48 -12.52
N GLY A 189 -0.07 -2.59 -12.77
CA GLY A 189 0.31 -2.97 -14.14
C GLY A 189 -0.88 -3.28 -15.05
N ALA A 190 -1.98 -3.79 -14.48
CA ALA A 190 -3.23 -4.04 -15.22
C ALA A 190 -3.94 -2.74 -15.60
N VAL A 191 -3.92 -1.73 -14.73
CA VAL A 191 -4.46 -0.38 -15.04
C VAL A 191 -3.66 0.26 -16.19
N ASP A 192 -2.33 0.19 -16.14
CA ASP A 192 -1.46 0.70 -17.22
C ASP A 192 -1.69 -0.06 -18.55
N ALA A 193 -1.82 -1.39 -18.45
CA ALA A 193 -2.11 -2.23 -19.61
C ALA A 193 -3.52 -1.97 -20.18
N LEU A 194 -4.51 -1.72 -19.32
CA LEU A 194 -5.86 -1.38 -19.75
C LEU A 194 -5.88 -0.01 -20.43
N GLN A 195 -5.11 0.95 -19.92
CA GLN A 195 -4.97 2.27 -20.52
C GLN A 195 -4.38 2.21 -21.92
N THR A 196 -3.39 1.33 -22.14
CA THR A 196 -2.75 1.16 -23.45
C THR A 196 -3.57 0.29 -24.42
N LYS A 197 -4.19 -0.79 -23.95
CA LYS A 197 -4.93 -1.74 -24.81
C LYS A 197 -6.35 -1.31 -25.13
N CYS A 198 -7.01 -0.56 -24.25
CA CYS A 198 -8.41 -0.20 -24.40
C CYS A 198 -8.61 1.33 -24.40
N PRO A 199 -8.03 2.07 -25.36
CA PRO A 199 -8.15 3.53 -25.41
C PRO A 199 -9.63 3.95 -25.55
N LYS A 200 -10.48 3.13 -26.18
CA LYS A 200 -11.93 3.39 -26.25
C LYS A 200 -12.60 3.44 -24.89
N LEU A 201 -12.22 2.56 -23.96
CA LEU A 201 -12.78 2.54 -22.61
C LEU A 201 -12.30 3.75 -21.81
N MET A 202 -11.00 4.05 -21.88
CA MET A 202 -10.43 5.25 -21.25
C MET A 202 -11.06 6.53 -21.82
N ASN A 203 -11.29 6.59 -23.12
CA ASN A 203 -11.98 7.71 -23.76
C ASN A 203 -13.43 7.84 -23.28
N LYS A 204 -14.13 6.73 -23.01
CA LYS A 204 -15.48 6.77 -22.40
C LYS A 204 -15.45 7.24 -20.95
N LEU A 205 -14.49 6.79 -20.15
CA LEU A 205 -14.30 7.27 -18.79
C LEU A 205 -13.93 8.76 -18.77
N ALA A 206 -13.03 9.17 -19.68
CA ALA A 206 -12.67 10.57 -19.88
C ALA A 206 -13.85 11.40 -20.38
N SER A 207 -14.74 10.86 -21.23
CA SER A 207 -15.94 11.57 -21.68
C SER A 207 -16.97 11.71 -20.56
N LEU A 208 -17.13 10.69 -19.70
CA LEU A 208 -17.97 10.76 -18.51
C LEU A 208 -17.42 11.79 -17.52
N HIS A 209 -16.10 11.81 -17.31
CA HIS A 209 -15.44 12.81 -16.49
C HIS A 209 -15.59 14.21 -17.09
N ALA A 210 -15.42 14.36 -18.40
CA ALA A 210 -15.62 15.64 -19.10
C ALA A 210 -17.08 16.13 -18.99
N LEU A 211 -18.07 15.23 -19.05
CA LEU A 211 -19.48 15.57 -18.83
C LEU A 211 -19.72 16.06 -17.38
N ALA A 212 -19.06 15.42 -16.42
CA ALA A 212 -19.08 15.81 -15.02
C ALA A 212 -18.30 17.11 -14.74
N ALA A 213 -17.32 17.47 -15.57
CA ALA A 213 -16.45 18.63 -15.44
C ALA A 213 -16.73 19.75 -16.48
N ARG A 214 -17.89 19.73 -17.13
CA ARG A 214 -18.24 20.60 -18.27
C ARG A 214 -18.05 22.10 -18.03
N HIS A 215 -18.31 22.59 -16.82
CA HIS A 215 -18.19 24.03 -16.51
C HIS A 215 -16.73 24.49 -16.40
N GLU A 216 -15.84 23.65 -15.88
CA GLU A 216 -14.43 24.00 -15.70
C GLU A 216 -13.72 24.16 -17.06
N GLN A 217 -14.07 23.31 -18.03
CA GLN A 217 -13.55 23.41 -19.40
C GLN A 217 -13.97 24.71 -20.10
N SER A 218 -15.21 25.17 -19.88
CA SER A 218 -15.70 26.44 -20.42
C SER A 218 -14.95 27.63 -19.83
N SER A 219 -14.71 27.64 -18.51
CA SER A 219 -13.93 28.69 -17.85
C SER A 219 -12.47 28.71 -18.31
N ALA A 220 -11.83 27.54 -18.48
CA ALA A 220 -10.45 27.46 -18.96
C ALA A 220 -10.30 27.94 -20.42
N SER A 221 -11.28 27.66 -21.28
CA SER A 221 -11.32 28.13 -22.67
C SER A 221 -11.42 29.67 -22.73
N ASN A 222 -12.36 30.26 -21.99
CA ASN A 222 -12.51 31.72 -21.92
C ASN A 222 -11.26 32.41 -21.37
N LYS A 223 -10.60 31.84 -20.36
CA LYS A 223 -9.35 32.39 -19.82
C LYS A 223 -8.22 32.42 -20.85
N LYS A 224 -8.10 31.38 -21.69
CA LYS A 224 -7.09 31.35 -22.77
C LYS A 224 -7.36 32.40 -23.84
N ILE A 225 -8.62 32.66 -24.18
CA ILE A 225 -9.00 33.70 -25.13
C ILE A 225 -8.60 35.08 -24.60
N ASN A 226 -8.93 35.38 -23.33
CA ASN A 226 -8.57 36.66 -22.72
C ASN A 226 -7.05 36.86 -22.58
N LEU A 227 -6.30 35.78 -22.27
CA LEU A 227 -4.83 35.83 -22.21
C LEU A 227 -4.21 36.03 -23.59
N ALA A 228 -4.74 35.37 -24.63
CA ALA A 228 -4.29 35.56 -26.01
C ALA A 228 -4.57 36.99 -26.51
N GLU A 229 -5.68 37.59 -26.07
CA GLU A 229 -6.05 38.97 -26.38
C GLU A 229 -5.17 39.98 -25.63
N GLN A 230 -4.85 39.73 -24.35
CA GLN A 230 -3.87 40.52 -23.60
C GLN A 230 -2.43 40.34 -24.11
N SER A 231 -2.09 39.18 -24.67
CA SER A 231 -0.78 38.93 -25.25
C SER A 231 -0.66 39.38 -26.70
N LYS A 232 -1.68 40.02 -27.30
CA LYS A 232 -1.48 40.74 -28.56
C LYS A 232 -0.45 41.82 -28.29
N PRO A 233 0.76 41.68 -28.85
CA PRO A 233 1.85 42.54 -28.48
C PRO A 233 1.49 43.97 -28.86
N PHE A 234 1.81 44.89 -27.95
CA PHE A 234 1.83 46.34 -28.16
C PHE A 234 2.94 46.70 -29.18
N THR A 235 3.00 46.00 -30.32
CA THR A 235 4.00 46.21 -31.38
C THR A 235 3.52 47.19 -32.45
N GLU A 236 2.24 47.58 -32.45
CA GLU A 236 1.74 48.55 -33.44
C GLU A 236 2.07 50.01 -33.11
N HIS A 237 2.71 50.32 -31.97
CA HIS A 237 3.08 51.70 -31.62
C HIS A 237 4.57 52.03 -31.57
N LEU A 238 5.46 51.11 -31.96
CA LEU A 238 6.91 51.38 -32.02
C LEU A 238 7.54 51.08 -33.39
N SER A 239 6.76 51.17 -34.46
CA SER A 239 7.29 51.29 -35.84
C SER A 239 7.78 52.73 -36.09
N SER A 240 8.84 53.16 -35.38
CA SER A 240 9.73 54.23 -35.85
C SER A 240 11.03 54.26 -35.03
N LYS A 241 11.98 53.38 -35.35
CA LYS A 241 13.42 53.64 -35.45
C LYS A 241 14.19 52.32 -35.37
N GLU A 242 14.55 51.81 -36.54
CA GLU A 242 15.81 51.08 -36.68
C GLU A 242 16.96 52.08 -36.42
N PRO A 243 18.02 51.60 -35.76
CA PRO A 243 19.25 51.48 -36.50
C PRO A 243 19.87 50.08 -36.37
N SER A 244 20.23 49.55 -37.54
CA SER A 244 21.48 48.85 -37.85
C SER A 244 22.52 48.89 -36.72
N ASP A 245 23.01 47.72 -36.30
CA ASP A 245 24.45 47.41 -36.36
C ASP A 245 24.72 45.93 -36.05
N ASP A 246 25.18 45.25 -37.10
CA ASP A 246 26.46 44.54 -37.17
C ASP A 246 26.91 43.60 -36.03
N THR A 247 27.04 42.33 -36.46
CA THR A 247 28.30 41.57 -36.43
C THR A 247 28.86 41.17 -35.05
N HIS A 248 28.80 39.86 -34.74
CA HIS A 248 29.99 39.00 -34.72
C HIS A 248 29.67 37.54 -34.37
N ALA A 249 30.20 36.65 -35.21
CA ALA A 249 30.37 35.23 -34.97
C ALA A 249 31.41 34.94 -33.88
N GLN A 250 31.27 33.81 -33.17
CA GLN A 250 32.35 32.95 -32.60
C GLN A 250 31.70 31.75 -31.87
N THR A 251 31.76 30.53 -32.43
CA THR A 251 32.74 29.43 -32.21
C THR A 251 32.74 28.72 -30.84
N SER A 252 32.59 27.38 -30.93
CA SER A 252 33.21 26.29 -30.13
C SER A 252 33.00 26.29 -28.59
N SER A 253 32.95 25.19 -27.85
CA SER A 253 33.46 23.81 -27.96
C SER A 253 32.80 22.91 -26.89
N SER A 254 32.68 21.60 -27.18
CA SER A 254 32.56 20.48 -26.20
C SER A 254 33.79 20.47 -25.23
N PRO A 255 33.85 19.78 -24.05
CA PRO A 255 33.48 18.36 -23.85
C PRO A 255 33.09 17.86 -22.41
N GLN A 256 32.71 16.57 -22.35
CA GLN A 256 32.96 15.54 -21.29
C GLN A 256 32.85 15.82 -19.77
N LYS A 257 32.08 14.95 -19.08
CA LYS A 257 32.44 14.18 -17.85
C LYS A 257 31.27 13.21 -17.56
N ALA A 258 31.39 11.87 -17.63
CA ALA A 258 32.19 10.90 -16.86
C ALA A 258 31.68 10.64 -15.42
N GLN A 259 31.45 9.35 -15.13
CA GLN A 259 31.33 8.66 -13.82
C GLN A 259 29.98 8.86 -13.07
N SER A 260 29.34 7.85 -12.49
CA SER A 260 29.78 6.54 -11.95
C SER A 260 28.74 5.43 -12.18
#